data_AF-A0A1Z3HH87-F1
#
_entry.id   AF-A0A1Z3HH87-F1
#
_cell.length_a   1.000
_cell.length_b   1.000
_cell.length_c   1.000
_cell.angle_alpha   90.00
_cell.angle_beta   90.00
_cell.angle_gamma   90.00
#
_symmetry.space_group_name_H-M   'P 1'
#
loop_
_entity.id
_entity.type
_entity.pdbx_description
1 polymer ?
#
loop_
_entity_poly.entity_id
_entity_poly.type
_entity_poly.pdbx_seq_one_letter_code
_entity_poly.pdbx_strand_id
1 'polypeptide(L)'
;MLEMTLYGIAMPDAIMYRDDDMYVLLIPGQDEVFLTPDELLERLKGVLADCQEALPRELRALENLDAQARHLRDTACEFERQPGERWQWYVVRLEK
;
A
#
# COMPACT_ATOMS: atom_id res chain seq x y z
N MET A 1 28.34 15.64 -8.50
CA MET A 1 27.08 16.36 -8.25
C MET A 1 25.96 15.48 -8.74
N LEU A 2 25.08 15.06 -7.80
CA LEU A 2 23.70 14.54 -7.96
C LEU A 2 23.51 13.38 -8.96
N GLU A 3 22.97 12.20 -8.64
CA GLU A 3 21.87 11.90 -7.73
C GLU A 3 22.08 10.55 -7.00
N MET A 4 21.80 10.62 -5.71
CA MET A 4 21.85 9.56 -4.72
C MET A 4 20.46 8.92 -4.63
N THR A 5 20.43 7.58 -4.55
CA THR A 5 19.54 6.80 -3.68
C THR A 5 18.24 6.21 -4.26
N LEU A 6 18.18 4.88 -4.15
CA LEU A 6 17.01 3.99 -4.07
C LEU A 6 16.05 3.90 -5.26
N TYR A 7 16.17 2.80 -6.02
CA TYR A 7 15.02 1.91 -6.20
C TYR A 7 15.52 0.48 -6.39
N GLY A 8 15.97 -0.12 -5.29
CA GLY A 8 16.12 -1.56 -5.21
C GLY A 8 14.74 -2.17 -5.00
N ILE A 9 14.26 -2.91 -6.00
CA ILE A 9 13.87 -4.32 -5.92
C ILE A 9 13.44 -4.72 -7.34
N ALA A 10 14.31 -5.49 -7.99
CA ALA A 10 13.94 -6.30 -9.13
C ALA A 10 13.25 -7.56 -8.60
N MET A 11 11.99 -7.78 -8.95
CA MET A 11 11.36 -9.10 -9.01
C MET A 11 10.42 -9.15 -10.22
N PRO A 12 10.86 -9.70 -11.36
CA PRO A 12 9.95 -10.26 -12.34
C PRO A 12 9.59 -11.69 -11.88
N ASP A 13 8.34 -12.09 -12.11
CA ASP A 13 7.81 -13.47 -12.00
C ASP A 13 7.00 -13.81 -10.72
N ALA A 14 5.70 -13.45 -10.75
CA ALA A 14 4.60 -14.26 -10.22
C ALA A 14 3.29 -13.81 -10.90
N ILE A 15 3.17 -14.23 -12.14
CA ILE A 15 2.07 -14.01 -13.07
C ILE A 15 0.75 -14.71 -12.59
N MET A 16 -0.39 -14.16 -13.01
CA MET A 16 -1.75 -14.78 -13.08
C MET A 16 -2.53 -14.97 -11.77
N TYR A 17 -3.44 -14.04 -11.47
CA TYR A 17 -4.84 -14.21 -11.00
C TYR A 17 -5.34 -13.01 -10.17
N ARG A 18 -5.26 -11.78 -10.70
CA ARG A 18 -6.14 -10.66 -10.27
C ARG A 18 -6.12 -9.43 -11.20
N ASP A 19 -5.96 -9.65 -12.50
CA ASP A 19 -5.62 -8.62 -13.49
C ASP A 19 -6.69 -7.51 -13.67
N ASP A 20 -7.91 -7.69 -13.14
CA ASP A 20 -9.03 -6.75 -13.32
C ASP A 20 -9.37 -5.94 -12.04
N ASP A 21 -8.72 -6.23 -10.92
CA ASP A 21 -8.92 -5.46 -9.68
C ASP A 21 -7.99 -4.26 -9.64
N MET A 22 -8.49 -3.09 -10.02
CA MET A 22 -7.78 -1.84 -9.78
C MET A 22 -8.09 -1.32 -8.39
N TYR A 23 -7.12 -0.70 -7.73
CA TYR A 23 -7.32 0.04 -6.50
C TYR A 23 -7.30 1.52 -6.77
N VAL A 24 -8.20 2.27 -6.16
CA VAL A 24 -8.17 3.73 -6.16
C VAL A 24 -7.68 4.19 -4.81
N LEU A 25 -6.50 4.80 -4.77
CA LEU A 25 -5.93 5.42 -3.59
C LEU A 25 -6.29 6.90 -3.56
N LEU A 26 -6.91 7.32 -2.46
CA LEU A 26 -7.28 8.70 -2.15
C LEU A 26 -6.35 9.18 -1.04
N ILE A 27 -5.63 10.26 -1.32
CA ILE A 27 -4.77 10.95 -0.35
C ILE A 27 -5.29 12.38 -0.20
N PRO A 28 -5.51 12.89 1.02
CA PRO A 28 -5.98 14.24 1.24
C PRO A 28 -5.01 15.25 0.64
N GLY A 29 -5.51 16.10 -0.25
CA GLY A 29 -4.71 17.11 -0.96
C GLY A 29 -4.04 16.60 -2.25
N GLN A 30 -4.31 15.37 -2.68
CA GLN A 30 -3.91 14.86 -3.99
C GLN A 30 -5.12 14.31 -4.76
N ASP A 31 -4.98 14.19 -6.07
CA ASP A 31 -5.94 13.50 -6.93
C ASP A 31 -6.00 12.01 -6.62
N GLU A 32 -7.12 11.39 -7.00
CA GLU A 32 -7.30 9.95 -6.93
C GLU A 32 -6.29 9.22 -7.83
N VAL A 33 -5.56 8.28 -7.23
CA VAL A 33 -4.51 7.52 -7.93
C VAL A 33 -4.96 6.09 -8.12
N PHE A 34 -5.05 5.68 -9.37
CA PHE A 34 -5.31 4.31 -9.74
C PHE A 34 -4.03 3.48 -9.65
N LEU A 35 -4.05 2.43 -8.85
CA LEU A 35 -2.92 1.56 -8.56
C LEU A 35 -3.32 0.11 -8.77
N THR A 36 -2.38 -0.71 -9.22
CA THR A 36 -2.53 -2.16 -9.16
C THR A 36 -2.46 -2.64 -7.69
N PRO A 37 -2.96 -3.85 -7.39
CA PRO A 37 -2.84 -4.43 -6.05
C PRO A 37 -1.41 -4.53 -5.54
N ASP A 38 -0.44 -4.73 -6.44
CA ASP A 38 0.98 -4.80 -6.11
C ASP A 38 1.53 -3.40 -5.78
N GLU A 39 1.23 -2.40 -6.60
CA GLU A 39 1.66 -1.02 -6.35
C GLU A 39 1.08 -0.46 -5.05
N LEU A 40 -0.19 -0.73 -4.75
CA LEU A 40 -0.78 -0.35 -3.47
C LEU A 40 -0.04 -1.02 -2.30
N LEU A 41 0.30 -2.31 -2.42
CA LEU A 41 1.08 -2.99 -1.38
C LEU A 41 2.45 -2.37 -1.20
N GLU A 42 3.16 -2.05 -2.28
CA GLU A 42 4.46 -1.38 -2.19
C GLU A 42 4.38 -0.01 -1.52
N ARG A 43 3.34 0.77 -1.83
CA ARG A 43 3.06 2.05 -1.18
C ARG A 43 2.81 1.89 0.31
N LEU A 44 1.94 0.95 0.69
CA LEU A 44 1.64 0.65 2.09
C LEU A 44 2.89 0.18 2.82
N LYS A 45 3.69 -0.72 2.22
CA LYS A 45 4.99 -1.16 2.77
C LYS A 45 5.91 0.03 3.07
N GLY A 46 6.05 0.95 2.13
CA GLY A 46 6.85 2.16 2.34
C GLY A 46 6.40 3.00 3.54
N VAL A 47 5.09 3.17 3.71
CA VAL A 47 4.53 3.92 4.86
C VAL A 47 4.67 3.13 6.18
N LEU A 48 4.37 1.83 6.16
CA LEU A 48 4.48 0.96 7.33
C LEU A 48 5.91 0.87 7.85
N ALA A 49 6.90 0.87 6.95
CA ALA A 49 8.32 0.87 7.31
C ALA A 49 8.73 2.13 8.09
N ASP A 50 8.11 3.27 7.80
CA ASP A 50 8.35 4.54 8.51
C ASP A 50 7.53 4.65 9.80
N CYS A 51 6.32 4.08 9.82
CA CYS A 51 5.36 4.21 10.92
C CYS A 51 5.23 2.95 11.80
N GLN A 52 6.24 2.06 11.82
CA GLN A 52 6.24 0.78 12.53
C GLN A 52 5.87 0.93 14.03
N GLU A 53 6.26 2.04 14.64
CA GLU A 53 6.00 2.37 16.06
C GLU A 53 4.54 2.77 16.32
N ALA A 54 3.88 3.38 15.34
CA ALA A 54 2.50 3.85 15.41
C ALA A 54 1.47 2.80 14.98
N LEU A 55 1.91 1.61 14.54
CA LEU A 55 1.00 0.59 14.04
C LEU A 55 0.13 -0.04 15.14
N PRO A 56 -1.10 -0.45 14.82
CA PRO A 56 -1.93 -1.26 15.70
C PRO A 56 -1.24 -2.58 16.06
N ARG A 57 -1.63 -3.15 17.21
CA ARG A 57 -1.01 -4.37 17.76
C ARG A 57 -1.10 -5.56 16.80
N GLU A 58 -2.16 -5.65 16.00
CA GLU A 58 -2.35 -6.71 15.01
C GLU A 58 -1.30 -6.70 13.92
N LEU A 59 -0.96 -5.52 13.39
CA LEU A 59 0.12 -5.38 12.41
C LEU A 59 1.49 -5.62 13.05
N ARG A 60 1.71 -5.13 14.28
CA ARG A 60 2.96 -5.40 15.00
C ARG A 60 3.17 -6.87 15.35
N ALA A 61 2.11 -7.68 15.39
CA ALA A 61 2.23 -9.12 15.59
C ALA A 61 2.79 -9.85 14.36
N LEU A 62 2.80 -9.20 13.19
CA LEU A 62 3.33 -9.77 11.95
C LEU A 62 4.81 -9.39 11.81
N GLU A 63 5.67 -10.40 11.67
CA GLU A 63 7.12 -10.20 11.54
C GLU A 63 7.52 -9.63 10.16
N ASN A 64 6.68 -9.83 9.13
CA ASN A 64 6.97 -9.44 7.76
C ASN A 64 6.20 -8.18 7.36
N LEU A 65 6.91 -7.18 6.85
CA LEU A 65 6.34 -5.92 6.35
C LEU A 65 5.33 -6.15 5.21
N ASP A 66 5.61 -7.14 4.35
CA ASP A 66 4.70 -7.56 3.27
C ASP A 66 3.39 -8.14 3.82
N ALA A 67 3.49 -8.98 4.85
CA ALA A 67 2.31 -9.53 5.53
C ALA A 67 1.53 -8.42 6.23
N GLN A 68 2.20 -7.43 6.83
CA GLN A 68 1.55 -6.26 7.43
C GLN A 68 0.77 -5.45 6.39
N ALA A 69 1.37 -5.13 5.24
CA ALA A 69 0.70 -4.40 4.18
C ALA A 69 -0.49 -5.16 3.60
N ARG A 70 -0.33 -6.48 3.37
CA ARG A 70 -1.42 -7.35 2.90
C ARG A 70 -2.55 -7.41 3.90
N HIS A 71 -2.23 -7.57 5.18
CA HIS A 71 -3.22 -7.60 6.24
C HIS A 71 -3.94 -6.26 6.35
N LEU A 72 -3.22 -5.15 6.37
CA LEU A 72 -3.80 -3.80 6.41
C LEU A 72 -4.74 -3.57 5.21
N ARG A 73 -4.33 -3.93 4.00
CA ARG A 73 -5.17 -3.78 2.80
C ARG A 73 -6.46 -4.60 2.87
N ASP A 74 -6.40 -5.79 3.47
CA ASP A 74 -7.52 -6.75 3.52
C ASP A 74 -8.48 -6.47 4.69
N THR A 75 -7.95 -6.01 5.84
CA THR A 75 -8.74 -5.73 7.04
C THR A 75 -9.15 -4.26 7.17
N ALA A 76 -8.41 -3.35 6.54
CA ALA A 76 -8.72 -1.93 6.51
C ALA A 76 -8.81 -1.42 5.07
N CYS A 77 -9.71 -0.45 4.86
CA CYS A 77 -9.80 0.31 3.60
C CYS A 77 -9.26 1.73 3.76
N GLU A 78 -8.76 2.07 4.94
CA GLU A 78 -8.15 3.35 5.24
C GLU A 78 -7.02 3.21 6.27
N PHE A 79 -6.06 4.12 6.20
CA PHE A 79 -4.97 4.21 7.14
C PHE A 79 -4.62 5.68 7.37
N GLU A 80 -4.62 6.09 8.63
CA GLU A 80 -4.19 7.42 9.04
C GLU A 80 -2.72 7.36 9.46
N ARG A 81 -1.84 7.94 8.64
CA ARG A 81 -0.40 7.99 8.94
C ARG A 81 -0.11 9.08 9.97
N GLN A 82 -0.76 10.22 9.80
CA GLN A 82 -0.60 11.41 10.64
C GLN A 82 -1.97 12.07 10.83
N PRO A 83 -2.16 12.86 11.90
CA PRO A 83 -3.40 13.60 12.10
C PRO A 83 -3.67 14.53 10.90
N GLY A 84 -4.71 14.20 10.13
CA GLY A 84 -5.09 14.92 8.89
C GLY A 84 -4.58 14.29 7.59
N GLU A 85 -3.70 13.29 7.65
CA GLU A 85 -3.19 12.55 6.49
C GLU A 85 -3.74 11.12 6.49
N ARG A 86 -5.00 10.99 6.04
CA ARG A 86 -5.72 9.73 5.95
C ARG A 86 -5.72 9.20 4.53
N TRP A 87 -5.07 8.07 4.34
CA TRP A 87 -5.06 7.37 3.07
C TRP A 87 -6.27 6.45 3.02
N GLN A 88 -7.03 6.47 1.94
CA GLN A 88 -8.16 5.58 1.75
C GLN A 88 -7.99 4.84 0.43
N TRP A 89 -8.30 3.55 0.38
CA TRP A 89 -8.25 2.80 -0.86
C TRP A 89 -9.48 1.93 -1.05
N TYR A 90 -9.92 1.83 -2.29
CA TYR A 90 -11.09 1.05 -2.68
C TYR A 90 -10.73 0.14 -3.85
N VAL A 91 -11.20 -1.10 -3.80
CA VAL A 91 -11.12 -2.00 -4.94
C VAL A 91 -12.23 -1.67 -5.93
N VAL A 92 -11.86 -1.39 -7.17
CA VAL A 92 -12.76 -1.14 -8.28
C VAL A 92 -12.75 -2.37 -9.17
N ARG A 93 -13.92 -2.99 -9.28
CA ARG A 93 -14.21 -4.04 -10.25
C ARG A 93 -14.76 -3.35 -11.49
N LEU A 94 -14.09 -3.46 -12.62
CA LEU A 94 -14.69 -3.05 -13.90
C LEU A 94 -15.76 -4.09 -14.27
N GLU A 95 -16.99 -3.87 -13.81
CA GLU A 95 -18.13 -4.61 -14.34
C GLU A 95 -18.33 -4.23 -15.82
N LYS A 96 -18.45 -5.27 -16.66
CA LYS A 96 -18.49 -5.18 -18.11
C LYS A 96 -19.87 -4.80 -18.64
#